data_AF-A0A7V9C1W3-F1
#
_entry.id   AF-A0A7V9C1W3-F1
#
_cell.length_a   1.000
_cell.length_b   1.000
_cell.length_c   1.000
_cell.angle_alpha   90.00
_cell.angle_beta   90.00
_cell.angle_gamma   90.00
#
_symmetry.space_group_name_H-M   'P 1'
#
loop_
_entity.id
_entity.type
_entity.pdbx_description
1 polymer ?
#
loop_
_entity_poly.entity_id
_entity_poly.type
_entity_poly.pdbx_seq_one_letter_code
_entity_poly.pdbx_strand_id
1 'polypeptide(L)'
;MRDWYSIGIALGVGIALGTLFAGLLSATPLGRLAAVVLAGVAGSLAGVVIDDTAELVAGGIAGLAGGAAGVVVVAGALRRGGTRAGLALIVAGVAVVLAALAFIPVVGYLEAIALPSLAARLRRTQADRYAGLRSLAKD
;
A
#
# COMPACT_ATOMS: atom_id res chain seq x y z
N MET A 1 9.93 3.68 27.84
CA MET A 1 8.95 4.38 26.98
C MET A 1 9.24 3.96 25.55
N ARG A 2 8.93 2.74 25.12
CA ARG A 2 9.72 2.23 23.98
C ARG A 2 8.92 1.41 22.97
N ASP A 3 8.36 0.27 23.33
CA ASP A 3 7.93 -0.71 22.32
C ASP A 3 6.71 -0.28 21.49
N TRP A 4 5.63 0.24 22.11
CA TRP A 4 4.46 0.69 21.33
C TRP A 4 4.85 1.76 20.32
N TYR A 5 5.65 2.75 20.75
CA TYR A 5 6.01 3.90 19.92
C TYR A 5 6.80 3.45 18.68
N SER A 6 7.83 2.62 18.87
CA SER A 6 8.65 2.07 17.79
C SER A 6 7.87 1.12 16.89
N ILE A 7 6.99 0.27 17.45
CA ILE A 7 6.09 -0.59 16.67
C ILE A 7 5.16 0.26 15.80
N GLY A 8 4.58 1.33 16.33
CA GLY A 8 3.73 2.25 15.58
C GLY A 8 4.46 2.88 14.40
N ILE A 9 5.71 3.32 14.60
CA ILE A 9 6.56 3.83 13.52
C ILE A 9 6.85 2.73 12.49
N ALA A 10 7.24 1.53 12.94
CA ALA A 10 7.55 0.41 12.05
C ALA A 10 6.33 0.03 11.18
N LEU A 11 5.13 0.03 11.77
CA LEU A 11 3.88 -0.18 11.05
C LEU A 11 3.64 0.91 9.99
N GLY A 12 3.74 2.19 10.36
CA GLY A 12 3.54 3.30 9.43
C GLY A 12 4.56 3.30 8.28
N VAL A 13 5.84 3.08 8.59
CA VAL A 13 6.92 2.98 7.58
C VAL A 13 6.71 1.78 6.67
N GLY A 14 6.34 0.61 7.21
CA GLY A 14 6.00 -0.56 6.42
C GLY A 14 4.87 -0.27 5.44
N ILE A 15 3.77 0.34 5.93
CA ILE A 15 2.65 0.76 5.07
C ILE A 15 3.12 1.72 3.97
N ALA A 16 3.89 2.74 4.30
CA ALA A 16 4.41 3.71 3.33
C ALA A 16 5.24 3.03 2.24
N LEU A 17 6.19 2.15 2.62
CA LEU A 17 6.99 1.37 1.66
C LEU A 17 6.10 0.47 0.79
N GLY A 18 5.11 -0.18 1.37
CA GLY A 18 4.13 -0.98 0.65
C GLY A 18 3.37 -0.17 -0.41
N THR A 19 2.87 1.00 -0.03
CA THR A 19 2.17 1.89 -0.98
C THR A 19 3.09 2.37 -2.10
N LEU A 20 4.35 2.71 -1.78
CA LEU A 20 5.35 3.11 -2.76
C LEU A 20 5.62 2.01 -3.79
N PHE A 21 5.95 0.80 -3.35
CA PHE A 21 6.23 -0.32 -4.25
C PHE A 21 5.02 -0.69 -5.10
N ALA A 22 3.81 -0.60 -4.54
CA ALA A 22 2.59 -0.79 -5.30
C ALA A 22 2.44 0.25 -6.42
N GLY A 23 2.74 1.53 -6.15
CA GLY A 23 2.74 2.60 -7.16
C GLY A 23 3.73 2.36 -8.29
N LEU A 24 4.93 1.89 -7.96
CA LEU A 24 6.03 1.71 -8.91
C LEU A 24 5.89 0.44 -9.78
N LEU A 25 5.41 -0.66 -9.20
CA LEU A 25 5.57 -1.99 -9.80
C LEU A 25 4.25 -2.63 -10.29
N SER A 26 3.07 -2.10 -9.95
CA SER A 26 1.77 -2.79 -10.20
C SER A 26 1.29 -2.83 -11.66
N ALA A 27 2.11 -2.38 -12.60
CA ALA A 27 1.79 -2.33 -14.03
C ALA A 27 1.59 -3.71 -14.65
N THR A 28 2.27 -4.75 -14.15
CA THR A 28 2.19 -6.13 -14.64
C THR A 28 1.80 -7.10 -13.52
N PRO A 29 1.26 -8.29 -13.81
CA PRO A 29 0.93 -9.28 -12.79
C PRO A 29 2.14 -9.69 -11.94
N LEU A 30 3.30 -9.92 -12.58
CA LEU A 30 4.56 -10.21 -11.89
C LEU A 30 5.03 -9.02 -11.04
N GLY A 31 4.88 -7.80 -11.56
CA GLY A 31 5.23 -6.58 -10.83
C GLY A 31 4.37 -6.38 -9.57
N ARG A 32 3.10 -6.81 -9.56
CA ARG A 32 2.26 -6.78 -8.35
C ARG A 32 2.75 -7.75 -7.28
N LEU A 33 3.13 -8.96 -7.68
CA LEU A 33 3.72 -9.93 -6.75
C LEU A 33 5.04 -9.39 -6.19
N ALA A 34 5.91 -8.88 -7.06
CA ALA A 34 7.16 -8.25 -6.66
C ALA A 34 6.92 -7.06 -5.71
N ALA A 35 5.90 -6.22 -5.96
CA ALA A 35 5.55 -5.10 -5.09
C ALA A 35 5.27 -5.55 -3.66
N VAL A 36 4.43 -6.58 -3.49
CA VAL A 36 4.04 -7.10 -2.17
C VAL A 36 5.26 -7.71 -1.47
N VAL A 37 6.01 -8.57 -2.16
CA VAL A 37 7.16 -9.25 -1.56
C VAL A 37 8.26 -8.25 -1.17
N LEU A 38 8.63 -7.35 -2.08
CA LEU A 38 9.65 -6.32 -1.81
C LEU A 38 9.20 -5.37 -0.70
N ALA A 39 7.91 -5.04 -0.62
CA ALA A 39 7.38 -4.24 0.48
C ALA A 39 7.52 -4.93 1.83
N GLY A 40 7.22 -6.23 1.91
CA GLY A 40 7.43 -7.00 3.13
C GLY A 40 8.91 -7.02 3.54
N VAL A 41 9.81 -7.30 2.60
CA VAL A 41 11.26 -7.30 2.86
C VAL A 41 11.75 -5.92 3.31
N ALA A 42 11.39 -4.86 2.58
CA ALA A 42 11.81 -3.50 2.91
C ALA A 42 11.23 -3.02 4.26
N GLY A 43 9.98 -3.36 4.55
CA GLY A 43 9.35 -3.09 5.84
C GLY A 43 10.05 -3.82 6.99
N SER A 44 10.40 -5.10 6.81
CA SER A 44 11.16 -5.85 7.81
C SER A 44 12.56 -5.24 8.04
N LEU A 45 13.25 -4.86 6.96
CA LEU A 45 14.56 -4.21 7.05
C LEU A 45 14.48 -2.85 7.76
N ALA A 46 13.42 -2.07 7.52
CA ALA A 46 13.18 -0.84 8.26
C ALA A 46 12.98 -1.08 9.76
N GLY A 47 12.27 -2.17 10.12
CA GLY A 47 12.11 -2.60 11.51
C GLY A 47 13.43 -3.04 12.17
N VAL A 48 14.32 -3.72 11.44
CA VAL A 48 15.66 -4.11 11.94
C VAL A 48 16.50 -2.89 12.33
N VAL A 49 16.39 -1.78 11.61
CA VAL A 49 17.10 -0.53 11.94
C VAL A 49 16.63 0.06 13.29
N ILE A 50 15.46 -0.35 13.77
CA ILE A 50 14.86 0.11 15.04
C ILE A 50 15.25 -0.83 16.22
N ASP A 51 16.02 -1.89 15.95
CA ASP A 51 16.80 -2.71 16.90
C ASP A 51 16.04 -3.80 17.70
N ASP A 52 14.77 -4.10 17.36
CA ASP A 52 13.99 -5.15 18.03
C ASP A 52 13.16 -6.01 17.03
N THR A 53 12.92 -7.27 17.44
CA THR A 53 12.26 -8.31 16.66
C THR A 53 10.78 -7.99 16.42
N ALA A 54 10.13 -7.29 17.35
CA ALA A 54 8.74 -6.89 17.21
C ALA A 54 8.55 -5.92 16.03
N GLU A 55 9.47 -4.99 15.85
CA GLU A 55 9.51 -3.96 14.81
C GLU A 55 9.83 -4.55 13.46
N LEU A 56 10.75 -5.53 13.41
CA LEU A 56 11.00 -6.34 12.22
C LEU A 56 9.70 -6.99 11.73
N VAL A 57 9.00 -7.70 12.62
CA VAL A 57 7.76 -8.40 12.26
C VAL A 57 6.65 -7.39 11.91
N ALA A 58 6.51 -6.33 12.69
CA ALA A 58 5.50 -5.29 12.47
C ALA A 58 5.71 -4.58 11.13
N GLY A 59 6.92 -4.12 10.86
CA GLY A 59 7.29 -3.47 9.60
C GLY A 59 7.09 -4.40 8.41
N GLY A 60 7.45 -5.68 8.54
CA GLY A 60 7.21 -6.70 7.50
C GLY A 60 5.73 -6.92 7.20
N ILE A 61 4.91 -7.17 8.23
CA ILE A 61 3.46 -7.37 8.09
C ILE A 61 2.80 -6.13 7.49
N ALA A 62 3.15 -4.94 7.99
CA ALA A 62 2.65 -3.68 7.46
C ALA A 62 3.08 -3.44 6.02
N GLY A 63 4.32 -3.77 5.66
CA GLY A 63 4.83 -3.75 4.28
C GLY A 63 4.00 -4.61 3.34
N LEU A 64 3.76 -5.86 3.72
CA LEU A 64 2.92 -6.79 2.96
C LEU A 64 1.49 -6.26 2.81
N ALA A 65 0.89 -5.79 3.91
CA ALA A 65 -0.48 -5.26 3.92
C ALA A 65 -0.62 -3.99 3.07
N GLY A 66 0.31 -3.04 3.21
CA GLY A 66 0.37 -1.80 2.45
C GLY A 66 0.60 -2.05 0.96
N GLY A 67 1.48 -3.01 0.62
CA GLY A 67 1.72 -3.45 -0.75
C GLY A 67 0.47 -4.06 -1.38
N ALA A 68 -0.17 -5.00 -0.69
CA ALA A 68 -1.38 -5.64 -1.18
C ALA A 68 -2.55 -4.63 -1.34
N ALA A 69 -2.73 -3.75 -0.36
CA ALA A 69 -3.73 -2.69 -0.40
C ALA A 69 -3.47 -1.70 -1.55
N GLY A 70 -2.24 -1.24 -1.69
CA GLY A 70 -1.82 -0.34 -2.76
C GLY A 70 -2.01 -0.96 -4.15
N VAL A 71 -1.70 -2.25 -4.31
CA VAL A 71 -1.89 -2.99 -5.58
C VAL A 71 -3.35 -2.92 -6.03
N VAL A 72 -4.33 -3.08 -5.12
CA VAL A 72 -5.75 -3.00 -5.45
C VAL A 72 -6.12 -1.63 -6.03
N VAL A 73 -5.59 -0.57 -5.43
CA VAL A 73 -5.85 0.82 -5.85
C VAL A 73 -5.19 1.09 -7.21
N VAL A 74 -3.90 0.81 -7.33
CA VAL A 74 -3.10 1.11 -8.54
C VAL A 74 -3.56 0.25 -9.73
N ALA A 75 -3.75 -1.06 -9.53
CA ALA A 75 -4.25 -1.93 -10.58
C ALA A 75 -5.65 -1.54 -11.05
N GLY A 76 -6.52 -1.13 -10.12
CA GLY A 76 -7.85 -0.60 -10.45
C GLY A 76 -7.79 0.67 -11.27
N ALA A 77 -6.94 1.63 -10.87
CA ALA A 77 -6.76 2.89 -11.59
C ALA A 77 -6.21 2.68 -13.00
N LEU A 78 -5.22 1.79 -13.18
CA LEU A 78 -4.70 1.42 -14.49
C LEU A 78 -5.76 0.75 -15.37
N ARG A 79 -6.59 -0.13 -14.80
CA ARG A 79 -7.74 -0.74 -15.53
C ARG A 79 -8.74 0.30 -15.99
N ARG A 80 -8.89 1.43 -15.30
CA ARG A 80 -9.77 2.54 -15.68
C ARG A 80 -9.15 3.55 -16.66
N GLY A 81 -7.89 3.33 -17.09
CA GLY A 81 -7.24 4.15 -18.11
C GLY A 81 -6.21 5.15 -17.55
N GLY A 82 -5.86 5.06 -16.26
CA GLY A 82 -4.79 5.88 -15.68
C GLY A 82 -3.42 5.60 -16.33
N THR A 83 -2.55 6.62 -16.38
CA THR A 83 -1.19 6.49 -16.91
C THR A 83 -0.25 5.93 -15.84
N ARG A 84 0.71 5.09 -16.26
CA ARG A 84 1.65 4.43 -15.33
C ARG A 84 2.52 5.43 -14.59
N ALA A 85 3.15 6.35 -15.32
CA ALA A 85 4.05 7.34 -14.73
C ALA A 85 3.31 8.33 -13.83
N GLY A 86 2.14 8.82 -14.25
CA GLY A 86 1.34 9.74 -13.45
C GLY A 86 0.86 9.11 -12.13
N LEU A 87 0.36 7.88 -12.19
CA LEU A 87 -0.05 7.15 -10.98
C LEU A 87 1.14 6.86 -10.07
N ALA A 88 2.28 6.44 -10.62
CA ALA A 88 3.48 6.20 -9.83
C ALA A 88 3.94 7.46 -9.08
N LEU A 89 3.94 8.63 -9.76
CA LEU A 89 4.30 9.91 -9.14
C LEU A 89 3.34 10.29 -8.00
N ILE A 90 2.03 10.21 -8.24
CA ILE A 90 1.02 10.56 -7.24
C ILE A 90 1.12 9.63 -6.03
N VAL A 91 1.21 8.32 -6.27
CA VAL A 91 1.29 7.31 -5.20
C VAL A 91 2.61 7.42 -4.44
N ALA A 92 3.72 7.74 -5.11
CA ALA A 92 4.98 8.04 -4.44
C ALA A 92 4.85 9.28 -3.52
N GLY A 93 4.19 10.34 -3.99
CA GLY A 93 3.88 11.50 -3.15
C GLY A 93 3.04 11.15 -1.93
N VAL A 94 2.02 10.31 -2.10
CA VAL A 94 1.20 9.79 -0.98
C VAL A 94 2.06 8.96 -0.02
N ALA A 95 2.93 8.09 -0.53
CA ALA A 95 3.83 7.28 0.30
C ALA A 95 4.77 8.14 1.16
N VAL A 96 5.27 9.27 0.62
CA VAL A 96 6.06 10.23 1.39
C VAL A 96 5.24 10.86 2.52
N VAL A 97 3.97 11.22 2.25
CA VAL A 97 3.08 11.75 3.29
C VAL A 97 2.82 10.70 4.39
N LEU A 98 2.56 9.45 4.03
CA LEU A 98 2.39 8.35 5.00
C LEU A 98 3.67 8.12 5.82
N ALA A 99 4.84 8.14 5.18
CA ALA A 99 6.12 8.02 5.88
C ALA A 99 6.34 9.17 6.89
N ALA A 100 5.93 10.40 6.54
CA ALA A 100 5.98 11.53 7.46
C ALA A 100 4.96 11.37 8.61
N LEU A 101 3.77 10.85 8.33
CA LEU A 101 2.75 10.57 9.36
C LEU A 101 3.16 9.44 10.31
N ALA A 102 3.99 8.50 9.88
CA ALA A 102 4.48 7.40 10.70
C ALA A 102 5.21 7.87 11.98
N PHE A 103 5.81 9.08 11.96
CA PHE A 103 6.42 9.68 13.15
C PHE A 103 5.40 10.04 14.26
N ILE A 104 4.10 9.96 13.97
CA ILE A 104 3.01 9.98 14.94
C ILE A 104 2.56 8.52 15.13
N PRO A 105 3.00 7.80 16.18
CA PRO A 105 2.84 6.34 16.26
C PRO A 105 1.40 5.87 16.17
N VAL A 106 0.47 6.60 16.81
CA VAL A 106 -0.97 6.29 16.76
C VAL A 106 -1.46 6.24 15.32
N VAL A 107 -0.95 7.11 14.45
CA VAL A 107 -1.31 7.13 13.03
C VAL A 107 -0.79 5.87 12.33
N GLY A 108 0.41 5.38 12.64
CA GLY A 108 0.93 4.13 12.07
C GLY A 108 0.04 2.90 12.35
N TYR A 109 -0.52 2.80 13.56
CA TYR A 109 -1.52 1.76 13.86
C TYR A 109 -2.81 1.95 13.07
N LEU A 110 -3.29 3.18 12.96
CA LEU A 110 -4.50 3.50 12.19
C LEU A 110 -4.30 3.17 10.70
N GLU A 111 -3.16 3.53 10.13
CA GLU A 111 -2.81 3.24 8.73
C GLU A 111 -2.77 1.74 8.45
N ALA A 112 -2.18 0.95 9.35
CA ALA A 112 -2.07 -0.49 9.24
C ALA A 112 -3.43 -1.20 9.17
N ILE A 113 -4.49 -0.59 9.71
CA ILE A 113 -5.85 -1.13 9.67
C ILE A 113 -6.67 -0.47 8.58
N ALA A 114 -6.63 0.86 8.50
CA ALA A 114 -7.51 1.66 7.64
C ALA A 114 -7.21 1.42 6.15
N LEU A 115 -5.94 1.40 5.73
CA LEU A 115 -5.61 1.25 4.31
C LEU A 115 -5.99 -0.12 3.76
N PRO A 116 -5.67 -1.26 4.41
CA PRO A 116 -6.17 -2.56 3.97
C PRO A 116 -7.70 -2.65 3.98
N SER A 117 -8.35 -2.07 4.99
CA SER A 117 -9.81 -2.07 5.08
C SER A 117 -10.46 -1.29 3.93
N LEU A 118 -9.92 -0.11 3.61
CA LEU A 118 -10.37 0.70 2.49
C LEU A 118 -10.12 -0.01 1.16
N ALA A 119 -8.96 -0.62 0.97
CA ALA A 119 -8.64 -1.40 -0.23
C ALA A 119 -9.59 -2.59 -0.39
N ALA A 120 -9.89 -3.32 0.68
CA ALA A 120 -10.85 -4.43 0.66
C ALA A 120 -12.27 -3.95 0.27
N ARG A 121 -12.69 -2.79 0.77
CA ARG A 121 -13.96 -2.16 0.37
C ARG A 121 -13.95 -1.77 -1.10
N LEU A 122 -12.91 -1.07 -1.55
CA LEU A 122 -12.76 -0.62 -2.94
C LEU A 122 -12.75 -1.79 -3.93
N ARG A 123 -12.09 -2.91 -3.58
CA ARG A 123 -12.06 -4.12 -4.40
C ARG A 123 -13.47 -4.64 -4.73
N ARG A 124 -14.41 -4.53 -3.79
CA ARG A 124 -15.79 -5.01 -3.96
C ARG A 124 -16.61 -4.11 -4.88
N THR A 125 -16.24 -2.84 -5.01
CA THR A 125 -17.01 -1.82 -5.74
C THR A 125 -16.36 -1.39 -7.05
N GLN A 126 -15.34 -2.13 -7.54
CA GLN A 126 -14.70 -1.75 -8.80
C GLN A 126 -15.59 -2.10 -10.00
N ALA A 127 -16.16 -1.08 -10.63
CA ALA A 127 -16.85 -1.20 -11.91
C ALA A 127 -15.85 -1.32 -13.07
N ASP A 128 -16.22 -2.10 -14.10
CA ASP A 128 -15.45 -2.22 -15.34
C ASP A 128 -15.56 -0.96 -16.21
N ARG A 129 -14.50 -0.72 -17.00
CA ARG A 129 -14.34 0.46 -17.88
C ARG A 129 -15.55 0.69 -18.81
N TYR A 130 -16.29 -0.35 -19.15
CA TYR A 130 -17.42 -0.31 -20.10
C TYR A 130 -18.76 -0.72 -19.48
N ALA A 131 -18.89 -0.75 -18.16
CA ALA A 131 -20.12 -1.20 -17.50
C ALA A 131 -21.36 -0.39 -17.93
N GLY A 132 -21.23 0.91 -18.15
CA GLY A 132 -22.32 1.78 -18.64
C GLY A 132 -22.60 1.69 -20.14
N LEU A 133 -21.66 1.19 -20.95
CA LEU A 133 -21.89 0.98 -22.40
C LEU A 133 -22.60 -0.35 -22.66
N ARG A 134 -22.54 -1.31 -21.73
CA ARG A 134 -23.18 -2.63 -21.85
C ARG A 134 -24.70 -2.58 -21.80
N SER A 135 -25.28 -1.56 -21.17
CA SER A 135 -26.73 -1.30 -21.20
C SER A 135 -27.18 -0.64 -22.49
N LEU A 136 -26.28 0.04 -23.22
CA LEU A 136 -26.55 0.67 -24.51
C LEU A 136 -26.39 -0.29 -25.70
N ALA A 137 -25.63 -1.37 -25.54
CA ALA A 137 -25.38 -2.37 -26.56
C ALA A 137 -26.41 -3.52 -26.57
N LYS A 138 -27.56 -3.36 -25.90
CA LYS A 138 -28.60 -4.41 -25.80
C LYS A 138 -29.63 -4.36 -26.94
N ASP A 139 -29.50 -3.45 -27.90
CA ASP A 139 -30.42 -3.35 -29.03
C ASP A 139 -29.93 -4.14 -30.26
#